data_AF-A0AA39UPR9-F1
#
_entry.id   AF-A0AA39UPR9-F1
#
_cell.length_a   1.000
_cell.length_b   1.000
_cell.length_c   1.000
_cell.angle_alpha   90.00
_cell.angle_beta   90.00
_cell.angle_gamma   90.00
#
_symmetry.space_group_name_H-M   'P 1'
#
loop_
_entity.id
_entity.type
_entity.pdbx_description
1 polymer ?
#
loop_
_entity_poly.entity_id
_entity_poly.type
_entity_poly.pdbx_seq_one_letter_code
_entity_poly.pdbx_strand_id
1 'polypeptide(L)'
;MKFFSSLALALVPTCAMAITAGYDDGYGVGTNSLASVICSGGSNGLLTKGYTTYDSLPSFPYIASSSAIEAYNSANCGTCWNLTYTGLGEPRNITVLAVDHADSGFYTSLAAFNNLTDGHAVEYGIVDVAAVQVNASYCGL
;
A
#
# COMPACT_ATOMS: atom_id res chain seq x y z
N MET A 1 40.74 -33.33 -15.04
CA MET A 1 40.14 -32.88 -13.76
C MET A 1 40.65 -31.47 -13.52
N LYS A 2 39.91 -30.37 -13.35
CA LYS A 2 38.49 -30.03 -13.21
C LYS A 2 38.40 -28.56 -13.70
N PHE A 3 37.48 -28.24 -14.60
CA PHE A 3 37.23 -26.84 -14.98
C PHE A 3 36.34 -26.19 -13.92
N PHE A 4 36.85 -25.17 -13.23
CA PHE A 4 36.07 -24.34 -12.32
C PHE A 4 35.24 -23.36 -13.17
N SER A 5 33.93 -23.61 -13.27
CA SER A 5 32.98 -22.71 -13.93
C SER A 5 32.52 -21.67 -12.91
N SER A 6 33.10 -20.47 -12.96
CA SER A 6 32.69 -19.33 -12.14
C SER A 6 31.35 -18.78 -12.66
N LEU A 7 30.26 -19.05 -11.93
CA LEU A 7 28.95 -18.47 -12.21
C LEU A 7 28.95 -17.00 -11.75
N ALA A 8 29.15 -16.07 -12.68
CA ALA A 8 29.03 -14.64 -12.40
C ALA A 8 27.55 -14.29 -12.22
N LEU A 9 27.15 -13.96 -10.99
CA LEU A 9 25.82 -13.45 -10.68
C LEU A 9 25.75 -11.99 -11.16
N ALA A 10 25.16 -11.77 -12.33
CA ALA A 10 24.91 -10.42 -12.83
C ALA A 10 23.84 -9.76 -11.95
N LEU A 11 24.26 -8.81 -11.11
CA LEU A 11 23.34 -7.97 -10.33
C LEU A 11 22.70 -6.98 -11.31
N VAL A 12 21.47 -7.27 -11.76
CA VAL A 12 20.70 -6.33 -12.57
C VAL A 12 20.23 -5.21 -11.63
N PRO A 13 20.64 -3.95 -11.82
CA PRO A 13 20.11 -2.85 -11.03
C PRO A 13 18.63 -2.70 -11.38
N THR A 14 17.74 -3.02 -10.45
CA THR A 14 16.32 -2.67 -10.58
C THR A 14 16.20 -1.17 -10.39
N CYS A 15 16.01 -0.41 -11.47
CA CYS A 15 15.54 0.96 -11.38
C CYS A 15 14.12 0.93 -10.80
N ALA A 16 14.00 1.07 -9.47
CA ALA A 16 12.72 1.33 -8.84
C ALA A 16 12.26 2.72 -9.30
N MET A 17 11.25 2.79 -10.16
CA MET A 17 10.58 4.06 -10.42
C MET A 17 9.85 4.44 -9.13
N ALA A 18 10.13 5.63 -8.62
CA ALA A 18 9.38 6.16 -7.50
C ALA A 18 7.92 6.33 -7.92
N ILE A 19 7.00 5.97 -7.02
CA ILE A 19 5.56 6.19 -7.17
C ILE A 19 5.11 7.17 -6.09
N THR A 20 4.05 7.93 -6.35
CA THR A 20 3.55 8.91 -5.39
C THR A 20 2.78 8.24 -4.25
N ALA A 21 2.95 8.75 -3.03
CA ALA A 21 2.09 8.45 -1.88
C ALA A 21 1.65 9.75 -1.20
N GLY A 22 0.37 9.84 -0.86
CA GLY A 22 -0.22 10.94 -0.09
C GLY A 22 -1.21 10.44 0.95
N TYR A 23 -2.08 11.33 1.42
CA TYR A 23 -3.16 10.98 2.34
C TYR A 23 -4.54 11.43 1.86
N ASP A 24 -5.57 10.73 2.34
CA ASP A 24 -6.96 11.13 2.31
C ASP A 24 -7.56 10.88 3.71
N ASP A 25 -8.14 11.93 4.29
CA ASP A 25 -8.69 11.90 5.65
C ASP A 25 -9.81 10.86 5.80
N GLY A 26 -10.54 10.56 4.72
CA GLY A 26 -11.61 9.57 4.70
C GLY A 26 -11.14 8.15 5.05
N TYR A 27 -9.90 7.79 4.69
CA TYR A 27 -9.33 6.48 5.04
C TYR A 27 -8.97 6.35 6.54
N GLY A 28 -8.95 7.47 7.28
CA GLY A 28 -8.80 7.47 8.74
C GLY A 28 -10.11 7.37 9.51
N VAL A 29 -11.27 7.41 8.84
CA VAL A 29 -12.59 7.37 9.49
C VAL A 29 -13.09 5.93 9.56
N GLY A 30 -12.91 5.30 10.73
CA GLY A 30 -13.20 3.87 10.94
C GLY A 30 -14.62 3.44 10.58
N THR A 31 -15.60 4.30 10.83
CA THR A 31 -17.03 4.05 10.56
C THR A 31 -17.41 4.10 9.09
N ASN A 32 -16.52 4.50 8.19
CA ASN A 32 -16.79 4.48 6.75
C ASN A 32 -17.02 3.04 6.28
N SER A 33 -18.03 2.87 5.44
CA SER A 33 -18.44 1.56 4.94
C SER A 33 -17.51 1.08 3.83
N LEU A 34 -17.11 -0.19 3.84
CA LEU A 34 -16.41 -0.80 2.72
C LEU A 34 -17.29 -0.90 1.47
N ALA A 35 -18.60 -0.67 1.56
CA ALA A 35 -19.47 -0.57 0.40
C ALA A 35 -19.23 0.68 -0.45
N SER A 36 -18.53 1.71 0.05
CA SER A 36 -18.24 2.93 -0.69
C SER A 36 -16.96 2.89 -1.53
N VAL A 37 -16.17 1.81 -1.45
CA VAL A 37 -14.89 1.69 -2.16
C VAL A 37 -14.94 0.62 -3.25
N ILE A 38 -13.99 0.72 -4.19
CA ILE A 38 -13.88 -0.19 -5.33
C ILE A 38 -13.66 -1.65 -4.91
N CYS A 39 -12.98 -1.90 -3.78
CA CYS A 39 -12.80 -3.25 -3.23
C CYS A 39 -13.93 -3.71 -2.30
N SER A 40 -15.16 -3.25 -2.55
CA SER A 40 -16.35 -3.63 -1.80
C SER A 40 -16.71 -5.12 -1.99
N GLY A 41 -17.52 -5.44 -3.00
CA GLY A 41 -18.05 -6.79 -3.24
C GLY A 41 -17.30 -7.59 -4.32
N GLY A 42 -17.95 -8.63 -4.85
CA GLY A 42 -17.35 -9.56 -5.81
C GLY A 42 -16.43 -10.59 -5.14
N SER A 43 -15.91 -11.55 -5.90
CA SER A 43 -15.07 -12.63 -5.35
C SER A 43 -13.78 -12.14 -4.69
N ASN A 44 -13.26 -10.98 -5.09
CA ASN A 44 -12.06 -10.37 -4.53
C ASN A 44 -12.36 -9.28 -3.48
N GLY A 45 -13.63 -8.91 -3.31
CA GLY A 45 -14.06 -7.83 -2.44
C GLY A 45 -13.87 -8.11 -0.94
N LEU A 46 -13.61 -7.05 -0.19
CA LEU A 46 -13.41 -7.10 1.25
C LEU A 46 -14.72 -7.39 2.01
N LEU A 47 -15.88 -6.97 1.48
CA LEU A 47 -17.18 -7.36 2.02
C LEU A 47 -17.41 -8.88 1.92
N THR A 48 -17.02 -9.48 0.80
CA THR A 48 -17.10 -10.93 0.59
C THR A 48 -16.17 -11.70 1.52
N LYS A 49 -15.08 -11.07 1.97
CA LYS A 49 -14.15 -11.60 2.97
C LYS A 49 -14.62 -11.40 4.42
N GLY A 50 -15.80 -10.82 4.63
CA GLY A 50 -16.44 -10.70 5.95
C GLY A 50 -16.17 -9.39 6.69
N TYR A 51 -15.51 -8.42 6.06
CA TYR A 51 -15.33 -7.07 6.59
C TYR A 51 -16.54 -6.19 6.28
N THR A 52 -16.74 -5.11 7.03
CA THR A 52 -17.92 -4.24 6.90
C THR A 52 -17.56 -2.77 6.79
N THR A 53 -16.79 -2.27 7.74
CA THR A 53 -16.32 -0.88 7.86
C THR A 53 -14.79 -0.83 7.81
N TYR A 54 -14.22 0.37 7.62
CA TYR A 54 -12.77 0.52 7.55
C TYR A 54 -12.08 0.00 8.82
N ASP A 55 -12.65 0.26 10.01
CA ASP A 55 -12.11 -0.24 11.28
C ASP A 55 -12.30 -1.74 11.55
N SER A 56 -13.10 -2.43 10.72
CA SER A 56 -13.16 -3.90 10.76
C SER A 56 -11.94 -4.56 10.11
N LEU A 57 -11.18 -3.81 9.29
CA LEU A 57 -9.97 -4.31 8.64
C LEU A 57 -8.82 -4.43 9.65
N PRO A 58 -8.07 -5.54 9.63
CA PRO A 58 -7.02 -5.80 10.62
C PRO A 58 -5.85 -4.82 10.56
N SER A 59 -5.62 -4.18 9.41
CA SER A 59 -4.56 -3.19 9.25
C SER A 59 -4.98 -1.76 9.59
N PHE A 60 -6.25 -1.48 9.88
CA PHE A 60 -6.72 -0.11 10.12
C PHE A 60 -5.93 0.57 11.26
N PRO A 61 -5.48 1.83 11.10
CA PRO A 61 -5.77 2.78 10.02
C PRO A 61 -4.78 2.73 8.83
N TYR A 62 -3.95 1.70 8.70
CA TYR A 62 -3.03 1.51 7.58
C TYR A 62 -3.74 0.86 6.40
N ILE A 63 -4.69 1.60 5.83
CA ILE A 63 -5.38 1.30 4.58
C ILE A 63 -5.08 2.39 3.56
N ALA A 64 -5.22 2.07 2.27
CA ALA A 64 -4.94 3.00 1.19
C ALA A 64 -5.76 2.71 -0.06
N SER A 65 -6.01 3.73 -0.87
CA SER A 65 -6.21 3.52 -2.30
C SER A 65 -4.89 3.21 -3.00
N SER A 66 -4.97 2.54 -4.15
CA SER A 66 -3.80 2.19 -4.95
C SER A 66 -4.14 2.18 -6.44
N SER A 67 -3.22 2.68 -7.27
CA SER A 67 -3.30 2.54 -8.73
C SER A 67 -3.15 1.11 -9.23
N ALA A 68 -2.73 0.16 -8.37
CA ALA A 68 -2.76 -1.26 -8.69
C ALA A 68 -4.20 -1.83 -8.73
N ILE A 69 -5.17 -1.17 -8.09
CA ILE A 69 -6.58 -1.58 -8.13
C ILE A 69 -7.22 -0.95 -9.36
N GLU A 70 -7.25 -1.67 -10.48
CA GLU A 70 -7.68 -1.09 -11.77
C GLU A 70 -9.20 -0.86 -11.88
N ALA A 71 -10.01 -1.64 -11.17
CA ALA A 71 -11.47 -1.61 -11.28
C ALA A 71 -12.15 -2.39 -10.14
N TYR A 72 -13.48 -2.34 -10.12
CA TYR A 72 -14.31 -3.16 -9.23
C TYR A 72 -13.95 -4.65 -9.34
N ASN A 73 -13.93 -5.35 -8.20
CA ASN A 73 -13.55 -6.76 -8.10
C ASN A 73 -12.13 -7.06 -8.63
N SER A 74 -11.22 -6.08 -8.65
CA SER A 74 -9.82 -6.28 -9.03
C SER A 74 -9.18 -7.40 -8.19
N ALA A 75 -8.30 -8.20 -8.81
CA ALA A 75 -7.49 -9.19 -8.11
C ALA A 75 -6.52 -8.55 -7.08
N ASN A 76 -6.24 -7.25 -7.23
CA ASN A 76 -5.39 -6.52 -6.29
C ASN A 76 -6.15 -5.99 -5.06
N CYS A 77 -7.46 -6.26 -4.95
CA CYS A 77 -8.24 -5.90 -3.78
C CYS A 77 -7.81 -6.68 -2.52
N GLY A 78 -7.43 -5.94 -1.49
CA GLY A 78 -6.88 -6.49 -0.25
C GLY A 78 -5.44 -6.98 -0.38
N THR A 79 -4.69 -6.52 -1.38
CA THR A 79 -3.24 -6.72 -1.43
C THR A 79 -2.53 -5.81 -0.44
N CYS A 80 -1.37 -6.26 0.06
CA CYS A 80 -0.61 -5.56 1.09
C CYS A 80 0.67 -4.97 0.49
N TRP A 81 1.00 -3.73 0.83
CA TRP A 81 2.07 -2.98 0.20
C TRP A 81 2.98 -2.34 1.24
N ASN A 82 4.28 -2.57 1.11
CA ASN A 82 5.28 -1.85 1.87
C ASN A 82 5.67 -0.57 1.11
N LEU A 83 5.41 0.58 1.70
CA LEU A 83 5.78 1.90 1.17
C LEU A 83 7.00 2.41 1.91
N THR A 84 8.06 2.78 1.19
CA THR A 84 9.31 3.27 1.75
C THR A 84 9.59 4.70 1.29
N TYR A 85 9.71 5.62 2.24
CA TYR A 85 10.08 7.02 2.02
C TYR A 85 11.52 7.26 2.49
N THR A 86 12.34 7.87 1.63
CA THR A 86 13.77 8.13 1.91
C THR A 86 14.11 9.61 2.00
N GLY A 87 13.12 10.51 2.02
CA GLY A 87 13.35 11.96 2.01
C GLY A 87 13.83 12.56 3.33
N LEU A 88 13.89 11.78 4.42
CA LEU A 88 14.25 12.23 5.77
C LEU A 88 15.70 11.90 6.17
N GLY A 89 16.53 11.42 5.24
CA GLY A 89 17.91 11.00 5.51
C GLY A 89 18.04 9.52 5.92
N GLU A 90 17.05 8.98 6.64
CA GLU A 90 16.93 7.53 6.91
C GLU A 90 15.63 6.98 6.30
N PRO A 91 15.63 5.78 5.69
CA PRO A 91 14.41 5.18 5.13
C PRO A 91 13.37 4.88 6.21
N ARG A 92 12.15 5.39 6.02
CA ARG A 92 10.97 5.03 6.81
C ARG A 92 10.03 4.18 5.98
N ASN A 93 9.45 3.17 6.61
CA ASN A 93 8.53 2.25 5.94
C ASN A 93 7.23 2.09 6.71
N ILE A 94 6.14 1.91 5.97
CA ILE A 94 4.84 1.50 6.49
C ILE A 94 4.30 0.39 5.60
N THR A 95 3.46 -0.47 6.17
CA THR A 95 2.73 -1.48 5.41
C THR A 95 1.26 -1.10 5.38
N VAL A 96 0.66 -1.00 4.19
CA VAL A 96 -0.73 -0.58 3.99
C VAL A 96 -1.52 -1.60 3.20
N LEU A 97 -2.80 -1.74 3.54
CA LEU A 97 -3.76 -2.58 2.83
C LEU A 97 -4.45 -1.79 1.72
N ALA A 98 -4.42 -2.30 0.49
CA ALA A 98 -5.07 -1.67 -0.65
C ALA A 98 -6.58 -1.98 -0.65
N VAL A 99 -7.42 -0.95 -0.49
CA VAL A 99 -8.88 -1.07 -0.32
C VAL A 99 -9.68 -0.34 -1.39
N ASP A 100 -9.03 0.48 -2.22
CA ASP A 100 -9.72 1.32 -3.18
C ASP A 100 -8.84 1.69 -4.38
N HIS A 101 -9.45 2.22 -5.45
CA HIS A 101 -8.73 2.70 -6.62
C HIS A 101 -8.12 4.10 -6.38
N ALA A 102 -6.93 4.33 -6.92
CA ALA A 102 -6.39 5.67 -7.15
C ALA A 102 -5.93 5.80 -8.61
N ASP A 103 -6.09 6.98 -9.20
CA ASP A 103 -5.59 7.22 -10.56
C ASP A 103 -4.05 7.09 -10.64
N SER A 104 -3.35 7.43 -9.56
CA SER A 104 -1.90 7.30 -9.43
C SER A 104 -1.47 7.01 -8.01
N GLY A 105 -0.53 6.09 -7.85
CA GLY A 105 0.15 5.86 -6.59
C GLY A 105 -0.77 5.38 -5.47
N PHE A 106 -0.56 5.92 -4.28
CA PHE A 106 -1.25 5.53 -3.06
C PHE A 106 -1.76 6.75 -2.30
N TYR A 107 -2.98 6.69 -1.75
CA TYR A 107 -3.44 7.65 -0.75
C TYR A 107 -3.86 6.88 0.50
N THR A 108 -3.16 7.12 1.61
CA THR A 108 -3.36 6.40 2.87
C THR A 108 -4.23 7.21 3.83
N SER A 109 -4.56 6.67 5.01
CA SER A 109 -5.03 7.54 6.09
C SER A 109 -3.96 8.57 6.48
N LEU A 110 -4.40 9.70 7.06
CA LEU A 110 -3.49 10.71 7.63
C LEU A 110 -2.56 10.11 8.70
N ALA A 111 -3.05 9.16 9.50
CA ALA A 111 -2.24 8.51 10.53
C ALA A 111 -1.11 7.66 9.93
N ALA A 112 -1.41 6.87 8.89
CA ALA A 112 -0.41 6.09 8.19
C ALA A 112 0.61 7.00 7.50
N PHE A 113 0.15 8.06 6.83
CA PHE A 113 1.04 8.98 6.13
C PHE A 113 1.95 9.76 7.09
N ASN A 114 1.46 10.13 8.27
CA ASN A 114 2.30 10.74 9.32
C ASN A 114 3.38 9.77 9.80
N ASN A 115 3.09 8.48 9.96
CA ASN A 115 4.12 7.52 10.36
C ASN A 115 5.23 7.39 9.28
N LEU A 116 4.82 7.41 8.01
CA LEU A 116 5.76 7.38 6.90
C LEU A 116 6.63 8.66 6.81
N THR A 117 6.03 9.81 7.08
CA THR A 117 6.65 11.14 6.92
C THR A 117 7.14 11.77 8.23
N ASP A 118 7.24 10.98 9.31
CA ASP A 118 7.68 11.44 10.64
C ASP A 118 6.87 12.64 11.20
N GLY A 119 5.56 12.66 10.95
CA GLY A 119 4.64 13.69 11.43
C GLY A 119 4.43 14.87 10.47
N HIS A 120 5.02 14.83 9.27
CA HIS A 120 4.95 15.90 8.27
C HIS A 120 3.90 15.68 7.17
N ALA A 121 2.87 14.86 7.42
CA ALA A 121 1.88 14.49 6.40
C ALA A 121 1.21 15.70 5.73
N VAL A 122 0.73 16.66 6.53
CA VAL A 122 0.03 17.86 6.04
C VAL A 122 1.00 18.80 5.32
N GLU A 123 2.24 18.90 5.80
CA GLU A 123 3.26 19.77 5.20
C GLU A 123 3.68 19.27 3.82
N TYR A 124 3.90 17.96 3.69
CA TYR A 124 4.36 17.37 2.44
C TYR A 124 3.21 17.13 1.46
N GLY A 125 2.04 16.70 1.95
CA GLY A 125 0.85 16.37 1.16
C GLY A 125 1.01 15.08 0.35
N ILE A 126 2.04 15.03 -0.50
CA ILE A 126 2.43 13.91 -1.35
C ILE A 126 3.96 13.79 -1.32
N VAL A 127 4.48 12.57 -1.30
CA VAL A 127 5.91 12.26 -1.45
C VAL A 127 6.13 11.15 -2.45
N ASP A 128 7.35 11.05 -2.96
CA ASP A 128 7.81 9.92 -3.77
C ASP A 128 8.26 8.77 -2.86
N VAL A 129 7.75 7.56 -3.11
CA VAL A 129 8.05 6.34 -2.35
C VAL A 129 8.47 5.19 -3.27
N ALA A 130 9.22 4.25 -2.71
CA ALA A 130 9.31 2.91 -3.27
C ALA A 130 8.14 2.06 -2.74
N ALA A 131 7.41 1.39 -3.62
CA ALA A 131 6.30 0.52 -3.26
C ALA A 131 6.60 -0.92 -3.66
N VAL A 132 6.47 -1.84 -2.70
CA VAL A 132 6.66 -3.28 -2.93
C VAL A 132 5.46 -4.03 -2.40
N GLN A 133 4.81 -4.81 -3.26
CA GLN A 133 3.76 -5.72 -2.81
C GLN A 133 4.38 -6.81 -1.93
N VAL A 134 3.78 -7.01 -0.75
CA VAL A 134 4.18 -8.05 0.21
C VAL A 134 3.02 -9.03 0.42
N ASN A 135 3.27 -10.11 1.18
CA ASN A 135 2.22 -11.07 1.50
C ASN A 135 1.07 -10.37 2.25
N ALA A 136 -0.18 -10.75 1.94
CA ALA A 136 -1.37 -10.20 2.59
C ALA A 136 -1.35 -10.35 4.12
N SER A 137 -0.65 -11.36 4.63
CA SER A 137 -0.50 -11.62 6.07
C SER A 137 0.20 -10.48 6.82
N TYR A 138 1.04 -9.68 6.15
CA TYR A 138 1.64 -8.48 6.77
C TYR A 138 0.62 -7.38 7.07
N CYS A 139 -0.55 -7.42 6.41
CA CYS A 139 -1.70 -6.59 6.70
C CYS A 139 -2.79 -7.35 7.49
N GLY A 140 -2.53 -8.60 7.91
CA GLY A 140 -3.47 -9.42 8.68
C GLY A 140 -4.54 -10.16 7.87
N LEU A 141 -4.36 -10.30 6.54
CA LEU A 141 -5.24 -11.06 5.64
C LEU A 141 -4.67 -12.43 5.24
#